data_AF-A0A3B1D1T8-F1
#
_entry.id   AF-A0A3B1D1T8-F1
#
_cell.length_a   1.000
_cell.length_b   1.000
_cell.length_c   1.000
_cell.angle_alpha   90.00
_cell.angle_beta   90.00
_cell.angle_gamma   90.00
#
_symmetry.space_group_name_H-M   'P 1'
#
loop_
_entity.id
_entity.type
_entity.pdbx_description
1 polymer ?
#
loop_
_entity_poly.entity_id
_entity_poly.type
_entity_poly.pdbx_seq_one_letter_code
_entity_poly.pdbx_strand_id
1 'polypeptide(L)'
;MHAVYKAVPLEDIHRILDYCRNHMKNNGGLFEVYPGQDDMEMVIVNACSGEDGLTQLRPLGAFYCNFVAPGVISIEEEDPHFDGAKTRKQHVSAIKQIIDILLKEGHPGTNISFQDLPTVESR
;
A
#
# COMPACT_ATOMS: atom_id res chain seq x y z
N MET A 1 -3.06 12.02 10.37
CA MET A 1 -3.21 11.15 11.56
C MET A 1 -3.27 9.71 11.07
N HIS A 2 -2.47 8.79 11.63
CA HIS A 2 -2.54 7.37 11.26
C HIS A 2 -3.69 6.70 12.01
N ALA A 3 -4.53 5.97 11.30
CA ALA A 3 -5.54 5.11 11.89
C ALA A 3 -5.07 3.66 11.83
N VAL A 4 -5.20 2.95 12.96
CA VAL A 4 -4.98 1.51 13.01
C VAL A 4 -6.03 0.84 12.12
N TYR A 5 -5.58 0.13 11.09
CA TYR A 5 -6.46 -0.62 10.21
C TYR A 5 -6.63 -2.07 10.70
N LYS A 6 -5.52 -2.78 10.94
CA LYS A 6 -5.55 -4.18 11.41
C LYS A 6 -4.38 -4.48 12.34
N ALA A 7 -4.62 -5.35 13.31
CA ALA A 7 -3.59 -6.08 14.03
C ALA A 7 -3.45 -7.48 13.43
N VAL A 8 -2.22 -7.88 13.09
CA VAL A 8 -1.91 -9.15 12.42
C VAL A 8 -0.68 -9.81 13.07
N PRO A 9 -0.49 -11.13 12.93
CA PRO A 9 0.74 -11.79 13.34
C PRO A 9 1.97 -11.13 12.72
N LEU A 10 3.10 -11.14 13.44
CA LEU A 10 4.36 -10.60 12.91
C LEU A 10 4.80 -11.32 11.63
N GLU A 11 4.50 -12.62 11.51
CA GLU A 11 4.77 -13.40 10.29
C GLU A 11 4.08 -12.80 9.06
N ASP A 12 2.84 -12.32 9.21
CA ASP A 12 2.10 -11.68 8.13
C ASP A 12 2.67 -10.30 7.79
N ILE A 13 3.14 -9.54 8.77
CA ILE A 13 3.85 -8.27 8.53
C ILE A 13 5.10 -8.51 7.68
N HIS A 14 5.96 -9.45 8.09
CA HIS A 14 7.18 -9.77 7.34
C HIS A 14 6.84 -10.24 5.92
N ARG A 15 5.84 -11.11 5.79
CA ARG A 15 5.38 -11.63 4.50
C ARG A 15 4.88 -10.53 3.57
N ILE A 16 4.10 -9.57 4.08
CA ILE A 16 3.64 -8.41 3.31
C ILE A 16 4.85 -7.60 2.83
N LEU A 17 5.77 -7.28 3.74
CA LEU A 17 6.93 -6.44 3.42
C LEU A 17 7.84 -7.10 2.39
N ASP A 18 8.09 -8.40 2.52
CA ASP A 18 8.85 -9.17 1.55
C ASP A 18 8.16 -9.20 0.19
N TYR A 19 6.83 -9.35 0.14
CA TYR A 19 6.08 -9.24 -1.11
C TYR A 19 6.26 -7.85 -1.74
N CYS A 20 6.10 -6.78 -0.97
CA CYS A 20 6.25 -5.41 -1.45
C CYS A 20 7.68 -5.11 -1.93
N ARG A 21 8.71 -5.61 -1.23
CA ARG A 21 10.12 -5.48 -1.64
C ARG A 21 10.42 -6.20 -2.94
N ASN A 22 9.83 -7.38 -3.15
CA ASN A 22 10.00 -8.12 -4.40
C ASN A 22 9.27 -7.46 -5.58
N HIS A 23 8.17 -6.75 -5.31
CA HIS A 23 7.36 -6.04 -6.30
C HIS A 23 7.51 -4.51 -6.21
N MET A 24 8.73 -4.05 -5.99
CA MET A 24 9.02 -2.62 -5.96
C MET A 24 8.88 -1.98 -7.34
N LYS A 25 8.61 -0.67 -7.35
CA LYS A 25 8.51 0.18 -8.54
C LYS A 25 9.69 0.09 -9.49
N ASN A 26 10.91 0.03 -8.96
CA ASN A 26 12.12 -0.15 -9.75
C ASN A 26 12.21 -1.52 -10.45
N ASN A 27 11.44 -2.52 -9.99
CA ASN A 27 11.31 -3.85 -10.59
C ASN A 27 10.02 -3.98 -11.44
N GLY A 28 9.37 -2.87 -11.79
CA GLY A 28 8.12 -2.87 -12.56
C GLY A 28 6.87 -3.18 -11.73
N GLY A 29 6.97 -3.21 -10.41
CA GLY A 29 5.83 -3.37 -9.50
C GLY A 29 5.21 -2.04 -9.05
N LEU A 30 4.37 -2.10 -8.01
CA LEU A 30 3.56 -0.96 -7.54
C LEU A 30 4.08 -0.34 -6.24
N PHE A 31 4.98 -1.01 -5.54
CA PHE A 31 5.31 -0.65 -4.16
C PHE A 31 6.60 0.12 -4.06
N GLU A 32 6.71 0.97 -3.05
CA GLU A 32 7.98 1.51 -2.57
C GLU A 32 8.01 1.31 -1.06
N VAL A 33 9.06 0.66 -0.56
CA VAL A 33 9.22 0.34 0.86
C VAL A 33 10.33 1.20 1.42
N TYR A 34 10.03 1.93 2.49
CA TYR A 34 10.95 2.84 3.16
C TYR A 34 11.04 2.50 4.65
N PRO A 35 12.24 2.53 5.25
CA PRO A 35 12.36 2.48 6.69
C PRO A 35 11.74 3.75 7.28
N GLY A 36 10.78 3.59 8.18
CA GLY A 36 10.15 4.66 8.94
C GLY A 36 10.89 4.97 10.24
N GLN A 37 10.30 5.85 11.05
CA GLN A 37 10.74 6.12 12.42
C GLN A 37 10.12 5.08 13.38
N ASP A 38 10.78 4.82 14.51
CA ASP A 38 10.26 3.98 15.62
C ASP A 38 9.86 2.54 15.23
N ASP A 39 10.76 1.80 14.57
CA ASP A 39 10.53 0.40 14.17
C ASP A 39 9.26 0.22 13.33
N MET A 40 9.00 1.17 12.43
CA MET A 40 7.93 1.07 11.44
C MET A 40 8.52 1.06 10.04
N GLU A 41 7.89 0.33 9.13
CA GLU A 41 8.17 0.42 7.70
C GLU A 41 6.98 1.02 6.98
N MET A 42 7.26 2.02 6.15
CA MET A 42 6.26 2.68 5.31
C MET A 42 6.26 2.03 3.94
N VAL A 43 5.06 1.68 3.46
CA VAL A 43 4.84 1.17 2.11
C VAL A 43 3.99 2.17 1.34
N ILE A 44 4.57 2.78 0.32
CA ILE A 44 3.84 3.58 -0.66
C ILE A 44 3.30 2.64 -1.73
N VAL A 45 2.00 2.75 -1.99
CA VAL A 45 1.33 2.09 -3.10
C VAL A 45 1.19 3.11 -4.21
N ASN A 46 1.63 2.75 -5.41
CA ASN A 46 1.44 3.57 -6.60
C ASN A 46 0.28 3.06 -7.48
N ALA A 47 -0.39 3.96 -8.17
CA ALA A 47 -1.35 3.63 -9.23
C ALA A 47 -0.63 3.36 -10.55
N CYS A 48 -1.03 2.31 -11.27
CA CYS A 48 -0.64 2.10 -12.67
C CYS A 48 -1.26 3.20 -13.54
N SER A 49 -0.47 4.17 -14.02
CA SER A 49 -0.93 5.04 -15.10
C SER A 49 -0.81 4.29 -16.41
N GLY A 50 -1.95 4.02 -17.05
CA GLY A 50 -1.99 3.58 -18.43
C GLY A 50 -1.48 4.67 -19.36
N GLU A 51 -0.81 4.25 -20.44
CA GLU A 51 -0.49 5.05 -21.62
C GLU A 51 0.47 6.23 -21.40
N ASP A 52 1.73 5.92 -21.14
CA ASP A 52 2.88 6.42 -21.90
C ASP A 52 4.14 5.94 -21.19
N GLY A 53 5.15 5.48 -21.94
CA GLY A 53 6.40 4.89 -21.41
C GLY A 53 7.29 5.82 -20.57
N LEU A 54 6.74 6.93 -20.06
CA LEU A 54 7.34 7.92 -19.16
C LEU A 54 6.45 8.22 -17.95
N THR A 55 5.52 7.32 -17.61
CA THR A 55 4.51 7.53 -16.58
C THR A 55 5.12 7.55 -15.19
N GLN A 56 5.22 8.75 -14.62
CA GLN A 56 5.38 8.94 -13.18
C GLN A 56 4.21 8.24 -12.49
N LEU A 57 4.46 7.03 -12.00
CA LEU A 57 3.55 6.35 -11.08
C LEU A 57 3.13 7.34 -9.99
N ARG A 58 1.83 7.66 -9.91
CA ARG A 58 1.30 8.56 -8.89
C ARG A 58 1.05 7.74 -7.62
N PRO A 59 1.47 8.24 -6.44
CA PRO A 59 1.15 7.57 -5.19
C PRO A 59 -0.37 7.52 -5.03
N LEU A 60 -0.89 6.31 -4.86
CA LEU A 60 -2.28 6.05 -4.48
C LEU A 60 -2.47 6.31 -2.99
N GLY A 61 -1.46 6.03 -2.18
CA GLY A 61 -1.46 6.26 -0.74
C GLY A 61 -0.36 5.44 -0.06
N ALA A 62 -0.32 5.48 1.27
CA ALA A 62 0.65 4.74 2.05
C ALA A 62 -0.02 3.98 3.21
N PHE A 63 0.60 2.85 3.57
CA PHE A 63 0.33 2.16 4.82
C PHE A 63 1.64 1.91 5.56
N TYR A 64 1.52 1.68 6.88
CA TYR A 64 2.66 1.55 7.78
C TYR A 64 2.54 0.24 8.52
N CYS A 65 3.64 -0.51 8.55
CA CYS A 65 3.77 -1.75 9.27
C CYS A 65 4.61 -1.50 10.52
N ASN A 66 4.05 -1.78 11.70
CA ASN A 66 4.74 -1.74 12.98
C ASN A 66 4.95 -3.17 13.50
N PHE A 67 6.13 -3.45 14.07
CA PHE A 67 6.52 -4.78 14.57
C PHE A 67 6.29 -5.01 16.07
N VAL A 68 5.65 -4.08 16.79
CA VAL A 68 5.19 -4.29 18.18
C VAL A 68 4.15 -5.39 18.18
N ALA A 69 4.34 -6.45 18.97
CA ALA A 69 3.45 -7.62 18.96
C ALA A 69 2.09 -7.33 19.66
N PRO A 70 0.93 -7.64 19.03
CA PRO A 70 0.79 -8.11 17.64
C PRO A 70 1.03 -6.99 16.63
N GLY A 71 1.68 -7.32 15.50
CA GLY A 71 2.04 -6.34 14.48
C GLY A 71 0.84 -5.52 14.01
N VAL A 72 1.07 -4.24 13.72
CA VAL A 72 -0.01 -3.30 13.39
C VAL A 72 0.19 -2.73 12.00
N ILE A 73 -0.87 -2.79 11.19
CA ILE A 73 -0.97 -2.07 9.92
C ILE A 73 -1.82 -0.83 10.14
N SER A 74 -1.26 0.35 9.86
CA SER A 74 -1.97 1.62 9.93
C SER A 74 -1.98 2.33 8.57
N ILE A 75 -2.94 3.22 8.36
CA ILE A 75 -3.13 3.96 7.09
C ILE A 75 -3.31 5.44 7.44
N GLU A 76 -2.80 6.33 6.58
CA GLU A 76 -3.15 7.75 6.65
C GLU A 76 -4.55 7.98 6.08
N GLU A 77 -5.53 8.30 6.93
CA GLU A 77 -6.91 8.60 6.50
C GLU A 77 -7.10 10.07 6.08
N GLU A 78 -6.14 10.92 6.42
CA GLU A 78 -6.17 12.36 6.18
C GLU A 78 -4.91 12.82 5.45
N ASP A 79 -4.67 12.24 4.26
CA ASP A 79 -3.57 12.68 3.39
C ASP A 79 -3.89 14.07 2.79
N PRO A 80 -3.10 15.12 3.11
CA PRO A 80 -3.30 16.48 2.61
C PRO A 80 -3.12 16.61 1.08
N HIS A 81 -2.53 15.61 0.42
CA HIS A 81 -2.41 15.59 -1.05
C HIS A 81 -3.74 15.23 -1.75
N PHE A 82 -4.77 14.83 -1.00
CA PHE A 82 -6.11 14.54 -1.53
C PHE A 82 -7.10 15.62 -1.11
N ASP A 83 -7.30 16.59 -2.00
CA ASP A 83 -8.05 17.84 -1.76
C ASP A 83 -9.59 17.67 -1.66
N GLY A 84 -10.09 16.43 -1.58
CA GLY A 84 -11.52 16.12 -1.54
C GLY A 84 -11.88 14.95 -0.63
N ALA A 85 -12.97 15.07 0.14
CA ALA A 85 -13.44 13.99 1.01
C ALA A 85 -13.79 12.70 0.23
N LYS A 86 -14.20 12.81 -1.03
CA LYS A 86 -14.53 11.66 -1.90
C LYS A 86 -13.28 10.95 -2.40
N THR A 87 -12.30 11.70 -2.90
CA THR A 87 -11.00 11.16 -3.34
C THR A 87 -10.21 10.59 -2.16
N ARG A 88 -10.32 11.21 -0.96
CA ARG A 88 -9.82 10.64 0.30
C ARG A 88 -10.39 9.27 0.61
N LYS A 89 -11.73 9.15 0.63
CA LYS A 89 -12.39 7.86 0.89
C LYS A 89 -12.05 6.78 -0.14
N GLN A 90 -11.89 7.17 -1.40
CA GLN A 90 -11.54 6.24 -2.48
C GLN A 90 -10.13 5.69 -2.31
N HIS A 91 -9.13 6.53 -2.05
CA HIS A 91 -7.77 6.04 -1.85
C HIS A 91 -7.67 5.16 -0.59
N VAL A 92 -8.29 5.56 0.53
CA VAL A 92 -8.24 4.76 1.76
C VAL A 92 -8.86 3.39 1.52
N SER A 93 -9.98 3.33 0.80
CA SER A 93 -10.61 2.06 0.43
C SER A 93 -9.71 1.19 -0.46
N ALA A 94 -9.00 1.80 -1.41
CA ALA A 94 -8.08 1.08 -2.29
C ALA A 94 -6.90 0.49 -1.52
N ILE A 95 -6.29 1.27 -0.62
CA ILE A 95 -5.19 0.81 0.23
C ILE A 95 -5.66 -0.32 1.16
N LYS A 96 -6.86 -0.20 1.76
CA LYS A 96 -7.47 -1.27 2.58
C LYS A 96 -7.64 -2.57 1.77
N GLN A 97 -8.13 -2.47 0.54
CA GLN A 97 -8.28 -3.62 -0.36
C GLN A 97 -6.94 -4.28 -0.70
N ILE A 98 -5.89 -3.49 -0.95
CA ILE A 98 -4.54 -4.01 -1.21
C ILE A 98 -4.01 -4.76 -0.01
N ILE A 99 -4.14 -4.19 1.19
CA ILE A 99 -3.72 -4.86 2.43
C ILE A 99 -4.46 -6.19 2.60
N ASP A 100 -5.77 -6.21 2.35
CA ASP A 100 -6.57 -7.43 2.42
C ASP A 100 -6.11 -8.50 1.42
N ILE A 101 -5.81 -8.10 0.18
CA ILE A 101 -5.30 -9.00 -0.85
C ILE A 101 -3.90 -9.52 -0.45
N LEU A 102 -3.00 -8.66 0.02
CA LEU A 102 -1.66 -9.07 0.45
C LEU A 102 -1.73 -10.06 1.63
N LEU A 103 -2.59 -9.80 2.61
CA LEU A 103 -2.83 -10.73 3.72
C LEU A 103 -3.37 -12.07 3.25
N LYS A 104 -4.25 -12.08 2.25
CA LYS A 104 -4.89 -13.32 1.79
C LYS A 104 -4.04 -14.12 0.79
N GLU A 105 -3.31 -13.44 -0.09
CA GLU A 105 -2.73 -14.03 -1.31
C GLU A 105 -1.23 -13.78 -1.44
N GLY A 106 -0.65 -12.86 -0.65
CA GLY A 106 0.76 -12.48 -0.65
C GLY A 106 1.68 -13.55 -0.07
N HIS A 107 1.53 -14.80 -0.50
CA HIS A 107 2.43 -15.88 -0.16
C HIS A 107 3.64 -15.89 -1.10
N PRO A 108 4.78 -16.49 -0.67
CA PRO A 108 5.95 -16.60 -1.53
C PRO A 108 5.61 -17.31 -2.85
N GLY A 109 5.98 -16.70 -3.98
CA GLY A 109 5.75 -17.26 -5.32
C GLY A 109 4.40 -16.92 -5.95
N THR A 110 3.50 -16.21 -5.26
CA THR A 110 2.25 -15.72 -5.86
C THR A 110 2.51 -14.48 -6.72
N ASN A 111 1.84 -14.38 -7.87
CA ASN A 111 1.78 -13.15 -8.66
C ASN A 111 0.36 -12.57 -8.54
N ILE A 112 0.22 -11.46 -7.82
CA ILE A 112 -1.07 -10.82 -7.57
C ILE A 112 -1.29 -9.73 -8.62
N SER A 113 -2.40 -9.82 -9.33
CA SER A 113 -2.86 -8.75 -10.22
C SER A 113 -3.65 -7.71 -9.45
N PHE A 114 -3.17 -6.47 -9.46
CA PHE A 114 -3.86 -5.31 -8.86
C PHE A 114 -4.62 -4.48 -9.91
N GLN A 115 -4.96 -5.08 -11.06
CA GLN A 115 -5.62 -4.39 -12.19
C GLN A 115 -7.03 -3.87 -11.86
N ASP A 116 -7.70 -4.46 -10.87
CA ASP A 116 -9.04 -4.06 -10.43
C ASP A 116 -9.05 -3.05 -9.27
N LEU A 117 -7.90 -2.44 -8.97
CA LEU A 117 -7.90 -1.35 -7.99
C LEU A 117 -8.74 -0.19 -8.53
N PRO A 118 -9.61 0.42 -7.71
CA PRO A 118 -10.40 1.55 -8.16
C PRO A 118 -9.44 2.65 -8.61
N THR A 119 -9.36 2.85 -9.92
CA THR A 119 -8.64 3.96 -10.51
C THR A 119 -9.25 5.22 -9.93
N VAL A 120 -8.43 6.01 -9.24
CA VAL A 120 -8.82 7.36 -8.87
C VAL A 120 -8.96 8.11 -10.19
N GLU A 121 -10.18 8.16 -10.71
CA GLU A 121 -10.48 8.94 -11.91
C GLU A 121 -10.01 10.36 -11.66
N SER A 122 -8.92 10.72 -12.34
CA SER A 122 -8.45 12.10 -12.40
C SER A 122 -9.52 12.86 -13.16
N ARG A 123 -10.27 13.70 -12.46
CA ARG A 123 -11.09 14.74 -13.10
C ARG A 123 -10.19 15.84 -13.64
#